data_AF-A0AAD1W330-F1
#
_entry.id   AF-A0AAD1W330-F1
#
_cell.length_a   1.000
_cell.length_b   1.000
_cell.length_c   1.000
_cell.angle_alpha   90.00
_cell.angle_beta   90.00
_cell.angle_gamma   90.00
#
_symmetry.space_group_name_H-M   'P 1'
#
loop_
_entity.id
_entity.type
_entity.pdbx_description
1 polymer ?
#
loop_
_entity_poly.entity_id
_entity_poly.type
_entity_poly.pdbx_seq_one_letter_code
_entity_poly.pdbx_strand_id
1 'polypeptide(L)'
;MKGAKEKPKIEIEKISLKSLRIHSRENLLRREQRALKTLQDDADIIIKPADKGGNIVVMDVDQYLDMAKRVLKDTETYTILKHDPTDDFLSKYKEILEDGRSGGLLS
;
A
#
# COMPACT_ATOMS: atom_id res chain seq x y z
N MET A 1 43.48 37.39 -15.45
CA MET A 1 43.31 36.27 -16.41
C MET A 1 42.50 35.17 -15.72
N LYS A 2 41.40 34.74 -16.35
CA LYS A 2 40.42 33.79 -15.80
C LYS A 2 41.00 32.38 -15.80
N GLY A 3 41.11 31.74 -14.63
CA GLY A 3 41.32 30.30 -14.53
C GLY A 3 39.96 29.62 -14.37
N ALA A 4 39.41 29.09 -15.47
CA ALA A 4 38.18 28.30 -15.42
C ALA A 4 38.48 26.98 -14.68
N LYS A 5 37.82 26.74 -13.54
CA LYS A 5 37.79 25.42 -12.92
C LYS A 5 36.85 24.54 -13.75
N GLU A 6 37.40 23.64 -14.55
CA GLU A 6 36.61 22.60 -15.20
C GLU A 6 35.93 21.73 -14.13
N LYS A 7 34.62 21.61 -14.22
CA LYS A 7 33.85 20.68 -13.39
C LYS A 7 34.09 19.26 -13.93
N PRO A 8 34.33 18.25 -13.08
CA PRO A 8 34.51 16.89 -13.55
C PRO A 8 33.20 16.41 -14.19
N LYS A 9 33.26 16.12 -15.49
CA LYS A 9 32.19 15.44 -16.22
C LYS A 9 32.31 13.96 -15.87
N ILE A 10 31.47 13.50 -14.96
CA ILE A 10 31.31 12.06 -14.72
C ILE A 10 30.53 11.53 -15.92
N GLU A 11 31.23 10.94 -16.87
CA GLU A 11 30.62 10.21 -17.97
C GLU A 11 30.15 8.87 -17.42
N ILE A 12 28.86 8.76 -17.11
CA ILE A 12 28.28 7.49 -16.68
C ILE A 12 28.25 6.60 -17.90
N GLU A 13 29.27 5.75 -18.07
CA GLU A 13 29.19 4.63 -18.99
C GLU A 13 27.89 3.88 -18.70
N LYS A 14 27.03 3.75 -19.71
CA LYS A 14 25.79 2.97 -19.62
C LYS A 14 26.17 1.51 -19.36
N ILE A 15 26.27 1.14 -18.08
CA ILE A 15 26.41 -0.25 -17.66
C ILE A 15 25.23 -1.00 -18.27
N SER A 16 25.53 -1.91 -19.19
CA SER A 16 24.55 -2.73 -19.88
C SER A 16 23.77 -3.54 -18.85
N LEU A 17 22.50 -3.18 -18.64
CA LEU A 17 21.59 -3.88 -17.71
C LEU A 17 21.39 -5.36 -18.06
N LYS A 18 21.86 -5.82 -19.23
CA LYS A 18 21.83 -7.24 -19.63
C LYS A 18 22.81 -8.11 -18.85
N SER A 19 23.94 -7.57 -18.38
CA SER A 19 24.90 -8.31 -17.54
C SER A 19 24.51 -8.30 -16.05
N LEU A 20 23.64 -7.37 -15.65
CA LEU A 20 22.93 -7.36 -14.36
C LEU A 20 21.69 -8.25 -14.41
N ARG A 21 21.78 -9.46 -14.99
CA ARG A 21 20.96 -10.57 -14.50
C ARG A 21 21.40 -10.83 -13.06
N ILE A 22 20.98 -9.94 -12.15
CA ILE A 22 20.84 -10.19 -10.74
C ILE A 22 20.07 -11.49 -10.75
N HIS A 23 20.78 -12.59 -10.52
CA HIS A 23 20.11 -13.82 -10.12
C HIS A 23 19.30 -13.37 -8.94
N SER A 24 17.98 -13.26 -9.15
CA SER A 24 17.02 -12.92 -8.11
C SER A 24 17.26 -13.95 -7.02
N ARG A 25 18.13 -13.61 -6.07
CA ARG A 25 18.30 -14.42 -4.88
C ARG A 25 16.96 -14.26 -4.21
N GLU A 26 16.28 -15.38 -3.97
CA GLU A 26 15.11 -15.37 -3.12
C GLU A 26 15.51 -14.64 -1.84
N ASN A 27 14.84 -13.52 -1.55
CA ASN A 27 15.10 -12.72 -0.35
C ASN A 27 14.64 -13.44 0.93
N LEU A 28 14.14 -14.67 0.79
CA LEU A 28 13.65 -15.53 1.85
C LEU A 28 14.36 -16.87 1.77
N LEU A 29 14.86 -17.32 2.92
CA LEU A 29 15.37 -18.67 3.10
C LEU A 29 14.21 -19.67 2.96
N ARG A 30 14.51 -20.90 2.53
CA ARG A 30 13.50 -21.98 2.43
C ARG A 30 12.73 -22.21 3.73
N ARG A 31 13.38 -22.06 4.88
CA ARG A 31 12.73 -22.18 6.20
C ARG A 31 11.71 -21.07 6.44
N GLU A 32 11.98 -19.86 5.96
CA GLU A 32 11.08 -18.70 6.10
C GLU A 32 9.89 -18.86 5.14
N GLN A 33 10.12 -19.32 3.91
CA GLN A 33 9.04 -19.65 2.99
C GLN A 33 8.12 -20.73 3.54
N ARG A 34 8.67 -21.79 4.17
CA ARG A 34 7.88 -22.81 4.86
C ARG A 34 7.10 -22.23 6.04
N ALA A 35 7.70 -21.38 6.85
CA ALA A 35 7.02 -20.72 7.96
C ALA A 35 5.85 -19.84 7.47
N LEU A 36 6.06 -19.07 6.39
CA LEU A 36 4.98 -18.31 5.75
C LEU A 36 3.87 -19.22 5.22
N LYS A 37 4.23 -20.38 4.65
CA LYS A 37 3.24 -21.36 4.19
C LYS A 37 2.43 -21.95 5.34
N THR A 38 3.09 -22.29 6.44
CA THR A 38 2.41 -22.74 7.67
C THR A 38 1.45 -21.68 8.21
N LEU A 39 1.87 -20.42 8.27
CA LEU A 39 1.01 -19.30 8.70
C LEU A 39 -0.15 -19.05 7.74
N GLN A 40 0.06 -19.25 6.43
CA GLN A 40 -1.00 -19.11 5.43
C GLN A 40 -2.05 -20.22 5.51
N ASP A 41 -1.62 -21.43 5.86
CA ASP A 41 -2.47 -22.63 5.91
C ASP A 41 -3.13 -22.84 7.28
N ASP A 42 -2.79 -22.03 8.28
CA ASP A 42 -3.40 -22.03 9.61
C ASP A 42 -4.82 -21.46 9.54
N ALA A 43 -5.81 -22.31 9.81
CA ALA A 43 -7.22 -21.98 9.72
C ALA A 43 -7.78 -21.29 10.97
N ASP A 44 -7.01 -21.18 12.05
CA ASP A 44 -7.43 -20.57 13.31
C ASP A 44 -7.06 -19.08 13.37
N ILE A 45 -6.25 -18.59 12.41
CA ILE A 45 -5.79 -17.20 12.34
C ILE A 45 -6.23 -16.48 11.05
N ILE A 46 -6.46 -15.17 11.18
CA ILE A 46 -6.65 -14.22 10.09
C ILE A 46 -5.44 -13.30 10.03
N ILE A 47 -4.78 -13.27 8.87
CA ILE A 47 -3.69 -12.34 8.57
C ILE A 47 -4.16 -11.33 7.52
N LYS A 48 -4.16 -10.03 7.86
CA LYS A 48 -4.57 -8.94 6.97
C LYS A 48 -3.62 -7.74 7.06
N PRO A 49 -3.53 -6.90 6.02
CA PRO A 49 -2.92 -5.59 6.14
C PRO A 49 -3.58 -4.80 7.27
N ALA A 50 -2.79 -4.12 8.10
CA ALA A 50 -3.35 -3.20 9.07
C ALA A 50 -4.00 -2.00 8.34
N ASP A 51 -5.13 -1.55 8.86
CA ASP A 51 -5.83 -0.35 8.37
C ASP A 51 -4.92 0.90 8.40
N LYS A 52 -4.09 0.99 9.45
CA LYS A 52 -3.02 1.99 9.57
C LYS A 52 -1.75 1.45 8.91
N GLY A 53 -1.23 2.22 7.96
CA GLY A 53 -0.16 1.78 7.07
C GLY A 53 1.10 1.26 7.77
N GLY A 54 1.78 0.32 7.11
CA GLY A 54 3.11 -0.18 7.46
C GLY A 54 3.14 -1.45 8.32
N ASN A 55 1.97 -1.94 8.79
CA ASN A 55 1.89 -3.10 9.67
C ASN A 55 0.97 -4.21 9.13
N ILE A 56 1.02 -5.37 9.80
CA ILE A 56 0.12 -6.50 9.59
C ILE A 56 -0.67 -6.75 10.88
N VAL A 57 -1.88 -7.26 10.73
CA VAL A 57 -2.71 -7.75 11.84
C VAL A 57 -2.78 -9.27 11.74
N VAL A 58 -2.49 -9.94 12.84
CA VAL A 58 -2.71 -11.38 13.03
C VAL A 58 -3.68 -11.52 14.19
N MET A 59 -4.78 -12.24 13.97
CA MET A 59 -5.81 -12.40 14.99
C MET A 59 -6.50 -13.75 14.87
N ASP A 60 -7.00 -14.24 15.99
CA ASP A 60 -7.90 -15.39 16.03
C ASP A 60 -9.15 -15.16 15.15
N VAL A 61 -9.57 -16.21 14.43
CA VAL A 61 -10.71 -16.15 13.50
C VAL A 61 -12.01 -15.81 14.21
N ASP A 62 -12.29 -16.42 15.37
CA ASP A 62 -13.54 -16.19 16.10
C ASP A 62 -13.59 -14.75 16.60
N GLN A 63 -12.48 -14.23 17.14
CA GLN A 63 -12.38 -12.82 17.52
C GLN A 63 -12.58 -11.87 16.34
N TYR A 64 -12.00 -12.18 15.17
CA TYR A 64 -12.21 -11.39 13.95
C TYR A 64 -13.69 -11.32 13.58
N LEU A 65 -14.35 -12.47 13.57
CA LEU A 65 -15.76 -12.59 13.20
C LEU A 65 -16.67 -11.87 14.18
N ASP A 66 -16.40 -11.97 15.48
CA ASP A 66 -17.21 -11.33 16.51
C ASP A 66 -17.10 -9.81 16.46
N MET A 67 -15.89 -9.27 16.25
CA MET A 67 -15.73 -7.83 16.03
C MET A 67 -16.42 -7.36 14.77
N ALA A 68 -16.29 -8.09 13.66
CA ALA A 68 -16.97 -7.74 12.40
C ALA A 68 -18.50 -7.72 12.59
N LYS A 69 -19.07 -8.75 13.24
CA LYS A 69 -20.50 -8.80 13.55
C LYS A 69 -20.94 -7.66 14.47
N ARG A 70 -20.12 -7.31 15.46
CA ARG A 70 -20.41 -6.20 16.39
C ARG A 70 -20.50 -4.87 15.63
N VAL A 71 -19.52 -4.58 14.78
CA VAL A 71 -19.50 -3.36 13.97
C VAL A 71 -20.69 -3.31 13.01
N LEU A 72 -21.01 -4.42 12.34
CA LEU A 72 -22.15 -4.49 11.42
C LEU A 72 -23.52 -4.31 12.10
N LYS A 73 -23.62 -4.59 13.40
CA LYS A 73 -24.85 -4.42 14.19
C LYS A 73 -24.94 -3.06 14.87
N ASP A 74 -23.87 -2.26 14.84
CA ASP A 74 -23.83 -0.96 15.50
C ASP A 74 -24.64 0.07 14.71
N THR A 75 -25.88 0.28 15.15
CA THR A 75 -26.77 1.32 14.63
C THR A 75 -26.71 2.63 15.41
N GLU A 76 -25.93 2.70 16.49
CA GLU A 76 -25.71 3.93 17.24
C GLU A 76 -24.66 4.81 16.54
N THR A 77 -23.62 4.18 15.99
CA THR A 77 -22.53 4.85 15.27
C THR A 77 -22.75 4.89 13.76
N TYR A 78 -23.30 3.82 13.17
CA TYR A 78 -23.44 3.69 11.71
C TYR A 78 -24.91 3.68 11.26
N THR A 79 -25.15 4.08 10.01
CA THR A 79 -26.49 4.09 9.40
C THR A 79 -26.46 3.40 8.05
N ILE A 80 -27.53 2.64 7.74
CA ILE A 80 -27.69 1.96 6.46
C ILE A 80 -27.92 3.00 5.35
N LEU A 81 -27.16 2.89 4.27
CA LEU A 81 -27.31 3.73 3.09
C LEU A 81 -28.43 3.21 2.19
N LYS A 82 -29.22 4.13 1.60
CA LYS A 82 -30.34 3.80 0.71
C LYS A 82 -29.88 3.38 -0.69
N HIS A 83 -28.69 3.82 -1.09
CA HIS A 83 -28.05 3.52 -2.37
C HIS A 83 -26.53 3.62 -2.20
N ASP A 84 -25.78 3.10 -3.17
CA ASP A 84 -24.31 3.22 -3.20
C ASP A 84 -23.92 4.67 -3.57
N PRO A 85 -23.25 5.42 -2.66
CA PRO A 85 -22.88 6.82 -2.90
C PRO A 85 -21.54 6.97 -3.64
N THR A 86 -20.93 5.88 -4.12
CA THR A 86 -19.58 5.90 -4.70
C THR A 86 -19.47 6.93 -5.83
N ASP A 87 -20.42 6.95 -6.77
CA ASP A 87 -20.41 7.89 -7.89
C ASP A 87 -20.63 9.35 -7.46
N ASP A 88 -21.47 9.58 -6.45
CA ASP A 88 -21.71 10.90 -5.85
C ASP A 88 -20.41 11.44 -5.25
N PHE A 89 -19.71 10.61 -4.47
CA PHE A 89 -18.42 10.98 -3.87
C PHE A 89 -17.32 11.17 -4.91
N LEU A 90 -17.26 10.33 -5.93
CA LEU A 90 -16.27 10.47 -7.01
C LEU A 90 -16.47 11.77 -7.79
N SER A 91 -17.72 12.18 -8.02
CA SER A 91 -18.03 13.43 -8.70
C SER A 91 -17.58 14.62 -7.87
N LYS A 92 -17.93 14.65 -6.58
CA LYS A 92 -17.50 15.70 -5.65
C LYS A 92 -15.98 15.73 -5.46
N TYR A 93 -15.34 14.57 -5.42
CA TYR A 93 -13.89 14.46 -5.33
C TYR A 93 -13.20 15.10 -6.54
N LYS A 94 -13.68 14.83 -7.76
CA LYS A 94 -13.15 15.44 -8.99
C LYS A 94 -13.32 16.96 -8.98
N GLU A 95 -14.49 17.45 -8.57
CA GLU A 95 -14.75 18.89 -8.43
C GLU A 95 -13.71 19.55 -7.52
N ILE A 96 -13.50 18.98 -6.32
CA ILE A 96 -12.50 19.49 -5.35
C ILE A 96 -11.08 19.48 -5.94
N LEU A 97 -10.72 18.46 -6.73
CA LEU A 97 -9.42 18.40 -7.37
C LEU A 97 -9.24 19.48 -8.45
N GLU A 98 -10.26 19.72 -9.27
CA GLU A 98 -10.21 20.76 -10.31
C GLU A 98 -10.21 22.17 -9.70
N ASP A 99 -10.94 22.39 -8.61
CA ASP A 99 -10.85 23.63 -7.83
C ASP A 99 -9.44 23.83 -7.26
N GLY A 100 -8.84 22.76 -6.70
CA GLY A 100 -7.46 22.80 -6.22
C GLY A 100 -6.43 23.08 -7.31
N ARG A 101 -6.64 22.56 -8.53
CA ARG A 101 -5.78 22.83 -9.70
C ARG A 101 -5.93 24.24 -10.22
N SER A 102 -7.16 24.68 -10.45
CA SER A 102 -7.46 26.03 -10.95
C SER A 102 -7.06 27.12 -9.96
N GLY A 103 -7.14 26.84 -8.65
CA GLY A 103 -6.64 27.69 -7.58
C GLY A 103 -5.14 27.62 -7.33
N GLY A 104 -4.39 26.77 -8.03
CA GLY A 104 -2.92 26.64 -7.91
C GLY A 104 -2.42 25.96 -6.63
N LEU A 105 -3.29 25.29 -5.87
CA LEU A 105 -2.93 24.48 -4.70
C LEU A 105 -2.38 23.11 -5.08
N LEU A 106 -2.82 22.58 -6.23
CA LEU A 106 -2.41 21.30 -6.78
C LEU A 106 -1.79 21.52 -8.16
N SER A 107 -0.63 20.91 -8.40
CA SER A 107 0.10 20.96 -9.67
C SER A 107 -0.38 19.92 -10.68
#